data_AF-A0A1Q2SKX4-F1
#
_entry.id   AF-A0A1Q2SKX4-F1
#
_cell.length_a   1.000
_cell.length_b   1.000
_cell.length_c   1.000
_cell.angle_alpha   90.00
_cell.angle_beta   90.00
_cell.angle_gamma   90.00
#
_symmetry.space_group_name_H-M   'P 1'
#
loop_
_entity.id
_entity.type
_entity.pdbx_description
1 polymer ?
#
loop_
_entity_poly.entity_id
_entity_poly.type
_entity_poly.pdbx_seq_one_letter_code
_entity_poly.pdbx_strand_id
1 'polypeptide(L)'
;MSIRKISGSLSIILVATASFSLIFSQSSYAKDKWEEGTATIGNNKDQKNCPVGASATAREQGCGHSVCTTAKNKAKANLLAQYPSCGPYIHATSPCLKGPGCRD
;
A
#
# COMPACT_ATOMS: atom_id res chain seq x y z
N MET A 1 -60.32 -13.69 29.79
CA MET A 1 -59.68 -12.35 29.77
C MET A 1 -58.58 -12.38 28.73
N SER A 2 -58.62 -11.83 27.52
CA SER A 2 -59.27 -10.65 26.90
C SER A 2 -58.79 -9.28 27.41
N ILE A 3 -57.75 -8.75 26.72
CA ILE A 3 -57.54 -7.33 26.34
C ILE A 3 -56.82 -7.39 24.97
N ARG A 4 -57.52 -7.42 23.83
CA ARG A 4 -57.80 -6.33 22.86
C ARG A 4 -56.56 -5.44 22.53
N LYS A 5 -55.99 -5.47 21.32
CA LYS A 5 -56.44 -4.96 19.98
C LYS A 5 -55.74 -3.63 19.64
N ILE A 6 -54.77 -3.65 18.72
CA ILE A 6 -54.24 -2.51 17.93
C ILE A 6 -54.01 -3.10 16.52
N SER A 7 -54.92 -3.07 15.54
CA SER A 7 -55.57 -1.97 14.81
C SER A 7 -54.62 -1.03 14.07
N GLY A 8 -54.55 -1.18 12.75
CA GLY A 8 -54.05 -0.19 11.78
C GLY A 8 -52.66 -0.52 11.23
N SER A 9 -52.54 -1.29 10.15
CA SER A 9 -52.59 -0.87 8.74
C SER A 9 -51.30 -0.18 8.24
N LEU A 10 -50.60 -0.92 7.38
CA LEU A 10 -49.71 -0.51 6.29
C LEU A 10 -49.21 0.94 6.29
N SER A 11 -47.88 1.10 6.39
CA SER A 11 -47.11 1.78 5.33
C SER A 11 -45.65 1.38 5.43
N ILE A 12 -45.19 0.69 4.39
CA ILE A 12 -43.79 0.44 4.08
C ILE A 12 -43.19 1.79 3.70
N ILE A 13 -42.23 2.31 4.48
CA ILE A 13 -41.31 3.32 4.00
C ILE A 13 -39.89 2.82 4.27
N LEU A 14 -39.32 2.24 3.21
CA LEU A 14 -37.88 2.13 3.01
C LEU A 14 -37.27 3.54 3.15
N VAL A 15 -36.41 3.76 4.14
CA VAL A 15 -35.27 4.68 3.97
C VAL A 15 -34.05 4.01 4.59
N ALA A 16 -33.31 3.31 3.74
CA ALA A 16 -31.93 2.96 3.99
C ALA A 16 -31.09 4.22 3.82
N THR A 17 -30.51 4.74 4.89
CA THR A 17 -29.22 5.43 4.82
C THR A 17 -28.51 5.18 6.15
N ALA A 18 -27.50 4.33 6.06
CA ALA A 18 -26.59 4.01 7.12
C ALA A 18 -26.07 5.29 7.78
N SER A 19 -26.29 5.43 9.09
CA SER A 19 -25.47 6.26 9.96
C SER A 19 -24.11 5.57 10.08
N PHE A 20 -23.38 5.51 8.96
CA PHE A 20 -22.03 4.99 8.90
C PHE A 20 -21.19 5.99 9.68
N SER A 21 -20.71 5.51 10.82
CA SER A 21 -19.84 6.19 11.74
C SER A 21 -18.87 7.10 10.98
N LEU A 22 -19.04 8.42 11.15
CA LEU A 22 -17.95 9.36 10.94
C LEU A 22 -16.94 9.13 12.07
N ILE A 23 -16.31 7.95 12.05
CA ILE A 23 -14.94 7.81 12.46
C ILE A 23 -14.20 8.64 11.43
N PHE A 24 -14.16 9.95 11.66
CA PHE A 24 -13.01 10.76 11.29
C PHE A 24 -11.86 10.07 12.01
N SER A 25 -11.32 9.03 11.35
CA SER A 25 -9.97 8.60 11.57
C SER A 25 -9.18 9.87 11.35
N GLN A 26 -8.85 10.51 12.46
CA GLN A 26 -7.69 11.34 12.57
C GLN A 26 -6.52 10.44 12.18
N SER A 27 -6.35 10.19 10.88
CA SER A 27 -5.05 10.16 10.26
C SER A 27 -4.54 11.58 10.37
N SER A 28 -4.32 12.00 11.63
CA SER A 28 -3.37 13.02 11.99
C SER A 28 -2.20 12.71 11.11
N TYR A 29 -1.89 13.67 10.25
CA TYR A 29 -0.62 13.82 9.61
C TYR A 29 0.46 13.62 10.69
N ALA A 30 0.81 12.36 10.97
CA ALA A 30 2.16 12.05 11.28
C ALA A 30 2.90 12.69 10.12
N LYS A 31 3.79 13.60 10.45
CA LYS A 31 4.79 14.08 9.50
C LYS A 31 5.57 12.82 9.15
N ASP A 32 5.05 12.08 8.17
CA ASP A 32 5.16 10.63 8.08
C ASP A 32 6.62 10.32 7.77
N LYS A 33 7.31 9.87 8.80
CA LYS A 33 8.64 9.30 8.65
C LYS A 33 8.51 8.14 7.69
N TRP A 34 9.17 8.22 6.55
CA TRP A 34 9.16 7.12 5.59
C TRP A 34 10.54 6.92 4.99
N GLU A 35 10.78 5.71 4.51
CA GLU A 35 11.90 5.40 3.63
C GLU A 35 11.38 4.76 2.34
N GLU A 36 12.00 5.12 1.22
CA GLU A 36 11.66 4.61 -0.10
C GLU A 36 12.80 3.75 -0.63
N GLY A 37 12.46 2.51 -0.95
CA GLY A 37 13.35 1.57 -1.62
C GLY A 37 13.09 1.61 -3.12
N THR A 38 14.15 1.45 -3.90
CA THR A 38 14.08 1.31 -5.35
C THR A 38 14.61 -0.07 -5.75
N ALA A 39 14.01 -0.67 -6.76
CA ALA A 39 14.51 -1.86 -7.43
C ALA A 39 14.56 -1.62 -8.93
N THR A 40 15.54 -2.22 -9.60
CA THR A 40 15.78 -2.03 -11.04
C THR A 40 16.16 -3.35 -11.68
N ILE A 41 15.72 -3.54 -12.93
CA ILE A 41 16.23 -4.62 -13.78
C ILE A 41 17.62 -4.21 -14.26
N GLY A 42 18.62 -5.00 -13.86
CA GLY A 42 20.02 -4.79 -14.24
C GLY A 42 20.23 -4.87 -15.75
N ASN A 43 21.46 -4.60 -16.17
CA ASN A 43 21.91 -4.87 -17.53
C ASN A 43 22.79 -6.11 -17.52
N ASN A 44 22.23 -7.27 -17.85
CA ASN A 44 22.96 -8.51 -17.99
C ASN A 44 22.90 -9.01 -19.44
N LYS A 45 24.06 -9.44 -19.98
CA LYS A 45 24.20 -10.02 -21.32
C LYS A 45 23.28 -11.24 -21.55
N ASP A 46 22.92 -11.95 -20.48
CA ASP A 46 22.09 -13.16 -20.54
C ASP A 46 20.58 -12.85 -20.41
N GLN A 47 20.21 -11.59 -20.17
CA GLN A 47 18.80 -11.19 -20.08
C GLN A 47 18.20 -11.04 -21.48
N LYS A 48 17.34 -11.98 -21.86
CA LYS A 48 16.52 -11.87 -23.07
C LYS A 48 15.13 -11.41 -22.66
N ASN A 49 14.59 -10.41 -23.35
CA ASN A 49 13.23 -9.89 -23.17
C ASN A 49 12.95 -9.21 -21.81
N CYS A 50 13.99 -8.75 -21.10
CA CYS A 50 13.84 -7.95 -19.88
C CYS A 50 14.16 -6.48 -20.16
N PRO A 51 13.28 -5.53 -19.81
CA PRO A 51 13.52 -4.11 -20.06
C PRO A 51 14.61 -3.61 -19.12
N VAL A 52 15.83 -3.46 -19.66
CA VAL A 52 16.98 -2.89 -18.94
C VAL A 52 16.59 -1.52 -18.39
N GLY A 53 16.89 -1.28 -17.11
CA GLY A 53 16.65 0.02 -16.49
C GLY A 53 15.20 0.27 -16.07
N ALA A 54 14.26 -0.66 -16.33
CA ALA A 54 12.95 -0.58 -15.71
C ALA A 54 13.11 -0.63 -14.18
N SER A 55 12.43 0.29 -13.50
CA SER A 55 12.53 0.45 -12.06
C SER A 55 11.15 0.53 -11.41
N ALA A 56 11.06 0.02 -10.19
CA ALA A 56 9.92 0.25 -9.32
C ALA A 56 10.42 0.82 -7.99
N THR A 57 9.57 1.63 -7.37
CA THR A 57 9.81 2.15 -6.01
C THR A 57 8.71 1.69 -5.08
N ALA A 58 8.99 1.66 -3.79
CA ALA A 58 8.00 1.44 -2.76
C ALA A 58 8.40 2.19 -1.49
N ARG A 59 7.40 2.73 -0.79
CA ARG A 59 7.56 3.43 0.48
C ARG A 59 7.09 2.58 1.64
N GLU A 60 7.82 2.67 2.74
CA GLU A 60 7.45 2.09 4.03
C GLU A 60 7.53 3.14 5.13
N GLN A 61 6.64 3.02 6.10
CA GLN A 61 6.53 3.94 7.23
C GLN A 61 7.59 3.62 8.29
N GLY A 62 8.13 4.68 8.89
CA GLY A 62 9.25 4.64 9.84
C GLY A 62 10.58 5.06 9.22
N CYS A 63 11.65 4.94 10.02
CA CYS A 63 13.03 5.15 9.58
C CYS A 63 13.90 4.00 10.06
N GLY A 64 15.02 3.78 9.36
CA GLY A 64 16.05 2.84 9.78
C GLY A 64 16.14 1.62 8.90
N HIS A 65 17.20 0.84 9.12
CA HIS A 65 17.62 -0.21 8.21
C HIS A 65 16.53 -1.25 7.88
N SER A 66 15.70 -1.62 8.85
CA SER A 66 14.59 -2.55 8.64
C SER A 66 13.51 -1.97 7.73
N VAL A 67 13.16 -0.69 7.88
CA VAL A 67 12.18 0.00 7.04
C VAL A 67 12.68 0.10 5.60
N CYS A 68 13.93 0.56 5.42
CA CYS A 68 14.59 0.54 4.11
C CYS A 68 14.59 -0.86 3.47
N THR A 69 14.88 -1.90 4.26
CA THR A 69 14.89 -3.28 3.76
C THR A 69 13.50 -3.73 3.29
N THR A 70 12.46 -3.44 4.07
CA THR A 70 11.07 -3.73 3.69
C THR A 70 10.69 -2.97 2.41
N ALA A 71 11.04 -1.69 2.32
CA ALA A 71 10.76 -0.85 1.15
C ALA A 71 11.44 -1.39 -0.11
N LYS A 72 12.72 -1.81 -0.01
CA LYS A 72 13.46 -2.46 -1.10
C LYS A 72 12.84 -3.78 -1.53
N ASN A 73 12.45 -4.62 -0.58
CA ASN A 73 11.82 -5.90 -0.87
C ASN A 73 10.47 -5.73 -1.57
N LYS A 74 9.69 -4.73 -1.14
CA LYS A 74 8.42 -4.38 -1.79
C LYS A 74 8.62 -3.80 -3.18
N ALA A 75 9.62 -2.94 -3.38
CA ALA A 75 9.99 -2.43 -4.70
C ALA A 75 10.40 -3.57 -5.64
N LYS A 76 11.19 -4.54 -5.15
CA LYS A 76 11.55 -5.76 -5.89
C LYS A 76 10.33 -6.60 -6.24
N ALA A 77 9.41 -6.81 -5.28
CA ALA A 77 8.18 -7.56 -5.51
C ALA A 77 7.28 -6.87 -6.56
N ASN A 78 7.15 -5.55 -6.51
CA ASN A 78 6.39 -4.77 -7.50
C ASN A 78 6.97 -4.90 -8.91
N LEU A 79 8.30 -4.90 -9.03
CA LEU A 79 8.97 -5.06 -10.31
C LEU A 79 8.87 -6.51 -10.82
N LEU A 80 8.94 -7.50 -9.91
CA LEU A 80 8.76 -8.91 -10.23
C LEU A 80 7.32 -9.22 -10.67
N ALA A 81 6.32 -8.58 -10.07
CA ALA A 81 4.93 -8.73 -10.48
C ALA A 81 4.67 -8.24 -11.91
N GLN A 82 5.40 -7.19 -12.34
CA GLN A 82 5.35 -6.68 -13.71
C GLN A 82 6.19 -7.52 -14.68
N TYR A 83 7.33 -8.05 -14.22
CA TYR A 83 8.28 -8.82 -15.04
C TYR A 83 8.70 -10.13 -14.35
N PRO A 84 7.80 -11.13 -14.27
CA PRO A 84 8.04 -12.35 -13.48
C PRO A 84 9.22 -13.18 -13.99
N SER A 85 9.47 -13.18 -15.30
CA SER A 85 10.62 -13.86 -15.92
C SER A 85 11.97 -13.17 -15.66
N CYS A 86 11.95 -11.90 -15.23
CA CYS A 86 13.15 -11.10 -15.02
C CYS A 86 13.65 -11.11 -13.57
N GLY A 87 13.03 -11.90 -12.68
CA GLY A 87 13.37 -11.96 -11.27
C GLY A 87 14.85 -12.13 -10.91
N PRO A 88 15.63 -12.97 -11.62
CA PRO A 88 17.07 -13.11 -11.39
C PRO A 88 17.88 -11.83 -11.66
N TYR A 89 17.35 -10.93 -12.50
CA TYR A 89 17.99 -9.69 -12.91
C TYR A 89 17.48 -8.46 -12.15
N ILE A 90 16.53 -8.63 -11.21
CA ILE A 90 16.01 -7.55 -10.39
C ILE A 90 16.87 -7.37 -9.15
N HIS A 91 17.46 -6.18 -9.02
CA HIS A 91 18.30 -5.79 -7.90
C HIS A 91 17.68 -4.60 -7.17
N ALA A 92 17.63 -4.67 -5.84
CA ALA A 92 17.29 -3.51 -5.03
C ALA A 92 18.50 -2.56 -4.99
N THR A 93 18.29 -1.29 -5.28
CA THR A 93 19.33 -0.26 -5.24
C THR A 93 19.45 0.32 -3.82
N SER A 94 20.67 0.70 -3.44
CA SER A 94 20.98 1.35 -2.16
C SER A 94 21.70 2.67 -2.43
N PRO A 95 21.60 3.68 -1.54
CA PRO A 95 20.80 3.74 -0.30
C PRO A 95 19.29 3.90 -0.54
N CYS A 96 18.46 3.71 0.50
CA CYS A 96 17.05 4.14 0.43
C CYS A 96 16.95 5.66 0.49
N LEU A 97 15.95 6.22 -0.19
CA LEU A 97 15.62 7.63 -0.05
C LEU A 97 14.89 7.83 1.28
N LYS A 98 15.38 8.76 2.09
CA LYS A 98 14.79 9.10 3.38
C LYS A 98 13.78 10.23 3.21
N GLY A 99 12.58 10.02 3.73
CA GLY A 99 11.51 11.00 3.78
C GLY A 99 11.65 11.98 4.95
N PRO A 100 10.72 12.94 5.06
CA PRO A 100 10.68 13.90 6.16
C PRO A 100 10.71 13.20 7.53
N GLY A 101 11.56 13.68 8.43
CA GLY A 101 11.65 13.14 9.79
C GLY A 101 12.52 11.88 9.95
N CYS A 102 13.07 11.34 8.85
CA CYS A 102 14.19 10.42 8.87
C CYS A 102 15.50 11.20 8.72
N ARG A 103 16.41 11.04 9.68
CA ARG A 103 17.72 11.72 9.66
C ARG A 103 18.70 10.92 8.81
N ASP A 104 19.56 11.63 8.06
CA ASP A 104 20.67 11.06 7.28
C ASP A 104 21.68 10.29 8.14
#